data_AF-A0A2E1XFC8-F1
#
_entry.id   AF-A0A2E1XFC8-F1
#
_cell.length_a   1.000
_cell.length_b   1.000
_cell.length_c   1.000
_cell.angle_alpha   90.00
_cell.angle_beta   90.00
_cell.angle_gamma   90.00
#
_symmetry.space_group_name_H-M   'P 1'
#
loop_
_entity.id
_entity.type
_entity.pdbx_description
1 polymer ?
#
loop_
_entity_poly.entity_id
_entity_poly.type
_entity_poly.pdbx_seq_one_letter_code
_entity_poly.pdbx_strand_id
1 'polypeptide(L)' 'LRGRVFQRLTADGKEQELVETADDYVRLLKERFGLDLPQTASLWPNICARHEALFGEQAAS' A
#
# COMPACT_ATOMS: atom_id res chain seq x y z
N LEU A 1 -0.54 -7.14 0.81
CA LEU A 1 -0.85 -5.70 0.69
C LEU A 1 -1.91 -5.33 1.72
N ARG A 2 -1.63 -4.35 2.58
CA ARG A 2 -2.59 -3.87 3.59
C ARG A 2 -2.49 -2.34 3.67
N GLY A 3 -3.54 -1.66 3.22
CA GLY A 3 -3.53 -0.20 3.10
C GLY A 3 -2.35 0.25 2.23
N ARG A 4 -1.50 1.14 2.78
CA ARG A 4 -0.29 1.65 2.12
C ARG A 4 0.92 0.72 2.22
N VAL A 5 0.85 -0.39 2.97
CA VAL A 5 2.02 -1.26 3.19
C VAL A 5 1.94 -2.50 2.30
N PHE A 6 2.90 -2.65 1.39
CA PHE A 6 3.14 -3.91 0.71
C PHE A 6 4.20 -4.71 1.46
N GLN A 7 3.99 -6.03 1.51
CA GLN A 7 4.93 -6.95 2.10
C GLN A 7 5.13 -8.10 1.14
N ARG A 8 6.39 -8.41 0.85
CA ARG A 8 6.81 -9.57 0.09
C ARG A 8 7.45 -10.57 1.06
N LEU A 9 7.10 -11.84 0.91
CA LEU A 9 7.72 -12.94 1.64
C LEU A 9 8.67 -13.66 0.69
N THR A 10 9.93 -13.80 1.10
CA THR A 10 10.98 -14.52 0.39
C THR A 10 11.53 -15.64 1.29
N ALA A 11 12.39 -16.50 0.76
CA ALA A 11 13.08 -17.51 1.56
C ALA A 11 13.97 -16.89 2.65
N ASP A 12 14.51 -15.70 2.38
CA ASP A 12 15.42 -14.97 3.26
C ASP A 12 14.69 -14.10 4.31
N GLY A 13 13.37 -13.93 4.18
CA GLY A 13 12.55 -13.23 5.17
C GLY A 13 11.39 -12.43 4.59
N LYS A 14 11.12 -11.28 5.19
CA LYS A 14 10.05 -10.37 4.77
C LYS A 14 10.63 -9.02 4.36
N GLU A 15 10.25 -8.56 3.18
CA GLU A 15 10.53 -7.21 2.70
C GLU A 15 9.26 -6.39 2.81
N GLN A 16 9.37 -5.14 3.28
CA GLN A 16 8.24 -4.22 3.39
C GLN A 16 8.55 -2.94 2.62
N GLU A 17 7.58 -2.48 1.84
CA GLU A 17 7.64 -1.20 1.13
C GLU A 17 6.36 -0.40 1.38
N LEU A 18 6.51 0.91 1.51
CA LEU A 18 5.40 1.85 1.62
C LEU A 18 5.02 2.31 0.22
N VAL A 19 3.75 2.20 -0.11
CA VAL A 19 3.17 2.72 -1.34
C VAL A 19 2.83 4.20 -1.12
N GLU A 20 3.43 5.07 -1.93
CA GLU A 20 3.38 6.51 -1.73
C GLU A 20 2.21 7.16 -2.48
N THR A 21 1.87 6.65 -3.66
CA THR A 21 0.88 7.26 -4.56
C THR A 21 -0.22 6.29 -5.01
N ALA A 22 -1.32 6.86 -5.53
CA ALA A 22 -2.41 6.08 -6.11
C ALA A 22 -1.96 5.30 -7.35
N ASP A 23 -1.07 5.90 -8.16
CA ASP A 23 -0.55 5.28 -9.36
C ASP A 23 0.37 4.09 -9.01
N ASP A 24 1.21 4.23 -8.00
CA ASP A 24 2.03 3.11 -7.50
C ASP A 24 1.16 1.98 -6.96
N TYR A 25 0.05 2.31 -6.29
CA TYR A 25 -0.91 1.32 -5.81
C TYR A 25 -1.56 0.54 -6.95
N VAL A 26 -2.08 1.22 -7.98
CA VAL A 26 -2.67 0.57 -9.16
C VAL A 26 -1.63 -0.26 -9.90
N ARG A 27 -0.43 0.29 -10.10
CA ARG A 27 0.68 -0.40 -10.74
C ARG A 27 1.06 -1.68 -9.99
N LEU A 28 1.15 -1.60 -8.66
CA LEU A 28 1.47 -2.74 -7.81
C LEU A 28 0.38 -3.82 -7.86
N LEU A 29 -0.90 -3.44 -7.88
CA LEU A 29 -2.02 -4.38 -8.07
C LEU A 29 -1.88 -5.14 -9.40
N LYS A 30 -1.54 -4.42 -10.48
CA LYS A 30 -1.36 -5.03 -11.80
C LYS A 30 -0.13 -5.93 -11.85
N GLU A 31 1.04 -5.44 -11.43
CA GLU A 31 2.31 -6.16 -11.60
C GLU A 31 2.50 -7.32 -10.61
N ARG A 32 2.03 -7.17 -9.37
CA ARG A 32 2.28 -8.17 -8.31
C ARG A 32 1.12 -9.12 -8.10
N PHE A 33 -0.11 -8.69 -8.42
CA PHE A 33 -1.32 -9.48 -8.20
C PHE A 33 -2.08 -9.79 -9.50
N GLY A 34 -1.66 -9.26 -10.66
CA GLY A 34 -2.36 -9.48 -11.93
C GLY A 34 -3.72 -8.79 -12.01
N LEU A 35 -3.98 -7.79 -11.16
CA LEU A 35 -5.26 -7.10 -11.07
C LEU A 35 -5.20 -5.78 -11.85
N ASP A 36 -5.81 -5.76 -13.04
CA ASP A 36 -5.93 -4.54 -13.85
C ASP A 36 -7.21 -3.78 -13.47
N LEU A 37 -7.12 -3.00 -12.39
CA LEU A 37 -8.25 -2.30 -11.78
C LEU A 37 -7.94 -0.80 -11.62
N PRO A 38 -7.83 -0.01 -12.71
CA PRO A 38 -7.47 1.41 -12.61
C PRO A 38 -8.42 2.23 -11.72
N GLN A 39 -9.69 1.83 -11.62
CA GLN A 39 -10.69 2.47 -10.77
C GLN A 39 -10.33 2.44 -9.27
N THR A 40 -9.45 1.55 -8.82
CA THR A 40 -9.04 1.49 -7.41
C THR A 40 -8.18 2.68 -6.99
N ALA A 41 -7.66 3.48 -7.93
CA ALA A 41 -7.02 4.76 -7.62
C ALA A 41 -7.94 5.68 -6.80
N SER A 42 -9.25 5.63 -7.04
CA SER A 42 -10.25 6.40 -6.28
C SER A 42 -10.35 6.01 -4.81
N LEU A 43 -9.87 4.82 -4.43
CA LEU A 43 -9.86 4.34 -3.04
C LEU A 43 -8.66 4.89 -2.26
N TRP A 44 -7.65 5.44 -2.95
CA TRP A 44 -6.38 5.85 -2.36
C TRP A 44 -6.52 6.88 -1.24
N PRO A 45 -7.35 7.94 -1.34
CA PRO A 45 -7.52 8.90 -0.25
C PRO A 45 -8.01 8.24 1.05
N ASN A 46 -8.95 7.30 0.95
CA ASN A 46 -9.47 6.56 2.09
C ASN A 46 -8.42 5.61 2.69
N ILE A 47 -7.59 5.00 1.84
CA ILE A 47 -6.47 4.17 2.27
C ILE A 47 -5.45 5.00 3.06
N CYS A 48 -5.12 6.21 2.59
CA CYS A 48 -4.25 7.14 3.30
C CYS A 48 -4.82 7.56 4.64
N ALA A 49 -6.07 8.03 4.67
CA ALA A 49 -6.75 8.43 5.90
C ALA A 49 -6.79 7.29 6.93
N ARG A 50 -7.07 6.06 6.48
CA ARG A 50 -7.07 4.88 7.36
C ARG A 50 -5.68 4.57 7.90
N HIS A 51 -4.64 4.72 7.09
CA HIS A 51 -3.26 4.50 7.51
C HIS A 51 -2.82 5.56 8.54
N GLU A 52 -3.11 6.83 8.27
CA GLU A 52 -2.84 7.94 9.20
C GLU A 52 -3.59 7.75 10.52
N ALA A 53 -4.86 7.37 10.50
CA ALA A 53 -5.63 7.10 11.72
C ALA A 53 -5.12 5.91 12.55
N LEU A 54 -4.35 4.99 11.96
CA LEU A 54 -3.80 3.82 12.65
C LEU A 54 -2.34 4.02 13.10
N PHE A 55 -1.56 4.81 12.36
CA PHE A 55 -0.11 4.88 12.49
C PHE A 55 0.45 6.31 12.56
N GLY A 56 -0.36 7.35 12.33
CA GLY A 56 0.07 8.75 12.26
C GLY A 56 0.57 9.32 13.59
N GLU A 57 0.04 8.83 14.72
CA GLU A 57 0.50 9.24 16.07
C GLU A 57 1.81 8.58 16.51
N GLN A 58 2.26 7.50 15.86
CA GLN A 58 3.50 6.80 16.22
C GLN A 58 4.78 7.43 15.64
N ALA A 59 4.66 8.44 14.76
CA ALA A 59 5.81 9.14 14.18
C ALA A 59 6.25 10.40 14.96
N ALA A 60 5.57 10.73 16.07
CA ALA A 60 5.82 11.91 16.89
C ALA A 60 6.34 11.60 18.30
N SER A 61 7.10 10.51 18.47
CA SER A 61 7.77 10.16 19.74
C SER A 61 9.22 9.74 19.53
#